data_AF-A0A7I0HNE5-F1
#
_entry.id   AF-A0A7I0HNE5-F1
#
_cell.length_a   1.000
_cell.length_b   1.000
_cell.length_c   1.000
_cell.angle_alpha   90.00
_cell.angle_beta   90.00
_cell.angle_gamma   90.00
#
_symmetry.space_group_name_H-M   'P 1'
#
loop_
_entity.id
_entity.type
_entity.pdbx_description
1 polymer ?
#
loop_
_entity_poly.entity_id
_entity_poly.type
_entity_poly.pdbx_seq_one_letter_code
_entity_poly.pdbx_strand_id
1 'polypeptide(L)'
;MKQLLVGIIFFSIFSCNRHLDPYPDLTGPVIDPSGYLPGEVKSRLETMLLEEEKITTNQVVVYITDKLKEDTIEKESTAVFEKWKLGQKDKDNGILFLLAPNDRKVRIEVGYGLEAVITDLIAKRIIDEIVIPNIKSGNPSLAMLSGTSAILEQLRTNSPTLTNINCPKPFSDTQNDLHHDTIPFLLKEIKPIKSVDFFFCIVPSETQFGIEAITNQIYLNRQKSNSNSKSIVFATSPNSGYIGSITTSPELNWSLSQNKIRSIFRNRYKEKHSGDFTNFTYLAFLDMLDHIKHNQKIVLEKGTGIYDPFDSLESFSYERAGETIRQIETDYKIGIQILFLDTKPKLLSEAKKYHDLAFGKSSGITLLFSLNQKELIVYTDENSKIQGLNQTNSIPIVNRTLSEIVSNAIASDLKIADIDWMCIRSAEGIDTYLNMLRYQQDLGKEEISNSASFNGDSKNKIKEPHFLFQFFFMLMFFVTWVGLIAGEGILFFYGLIFIVGQILRSKVTILNDSPNLYNTVLIFLAAILCYLIVSFFRKIGWASKVSSGTQGFFTPSSSGSSSSSGYRSSSSSYSGGGGRSGGGGASGSW
;
A
#
# COMPACT_ATOMS: atom_id res chain seq x y z
N MET A 1 -52.57 -39.16 -29.97
CA MET A 1 -52.29 -38.46 -28.69
C MET A 1 -51.03 -38.91 -27.96
N LYS A 2 -50.48 -40.12 -28.16
CA LYS A 2 -49.24 -40.55 -27.47
C LYS A 2 -47.92 -40.03 -28.07
N GLN A 3 -47.90 -39.59 -29.34
CA GLN A 3 -46.68 -39.04 -29.98
C GLN A 3 -46.47 -37.53 -29.70
N LEU A 4 -47.53 -36.80 -29.36
CA LEU A 4 -47.44 -35.35 -29.06
C LEU A 4 -46.88 -35.08 -27.64
N LEU A 5 -47.02 -36.05 -26.73
CA LEU A 5 -46.62 -35.92 -25.33
C LEU A 5 -45.12 -36.18 -25.10
N VAL A 6 -44.48 -36.94 -26.00
CA VAL A 6 -43.03 -37.21 -25.96
C VAL A 6 -42.21 -36.01 -26.44
N GLY A 7 -42.76 -35.19 -27.35
CA GLY A 7 -42.09 -33.97 -27.83
C GLY A 7 -42.01 -32.85 -26.78
N ILE A 8 -43.00 -32.75 -25.89
CA ILE A 8 -43.05 -31.70 -24.86
C ILE A 8 -42.11 -32.03 -23.68
N ILE A 9 -41.88 -33.31 -23.39
CA ILE A 9 -40.96 -33.75 -22.34
C ILE A 9 -39.48 -33.60 -22.77
N PHE A 10 -39.19 -33.61 -24.07
CA PHE A 10 -37.84 -33.37 -24.58
C PHE A 10 -37.47 -31.88 -24.66
N PHE A 11 -38.46 -30.97 -24.64
CA PHE A 11 -38.22 -29.52 -24.69
C PHE A 11 -37.93 -28.89 -23.31
N SER A 12 -38.27 -29.58 -22.21
CA SER A 12 -38.10 -29.07 -20.84
C SER A 12 -36.71 -29.32 -20.22
N ILE A 13 -35.79 -29.97 -20.93
CA ILE A 13 -34.42 -30.24 -20.42
C ILE A 13 -33.41 -29.19 -20.94
N PHE A 14 -33.81 -28.30 -21.84
CA PHE A 14 -33.01 -27.15 -22.29
C PHE A 14 -33.28 -25.88 -21.49
N SER A 15 -33.43 -25.97 -20.17
CA SER A 15 -33.24 -24.79 -19.31
C SER A 15 -31.74 -24.56 -19.18
N CYS A 16 -31.21 -23.78 -20.13
CA CYS A 16 -29.86 -23.22 -20.06
C CYS A 16 -29.74 -22.45 -18.74
N ASN A 17 -29.02 -23.02 -17.76
CA ASN A 17 -28.45 -22.26 -16.66
C ASN A 17 -27.47 -21.26 -17.27
N ARG A 18 -27.96 -20.09 -17.69
CA ARG A 18 -27.08 -18.96 -17.95
C ARG A 18 -26.53 -18.55 -16.59
N HIS A 19 -25.29 -18.93 -16.32
CA HIS A 19 -24.49 -18.31 -15.28
C HIS A 19 -24.52 -16.79 -15.58
N LEU A 20 -25.22 -16.00 -14.76
CA LEU A 20 -25.15 -14.56 -14.89
C LEU A 20 -23.70 -14.19 -14.56
N ASP A 21 -23.03 -13.55 -15.50
CA ASP A 21 -21.70 -13.03 -15.29
C ASP A 21 -21.79 -11.93 -14.22
N PRO A 22 -21.02 -12.04 -13.11
CA PRO A 22 -21.17 -11.12 -11.99
C PRO A 22 -20.63 -9.72 -12.31
N TYR A 23 -19.81 -9.54 -13.35
CA TYR A 23 -19.17 -8.27 -13.69
C TYR A 23 -19.93 -7.51 -14.78
N PRO A 24 -19.82 -6.17 -14.86
CA PRO A 24 -20.38 -5.44 -15.99
C PRO A 24 -19.65 -5.76 -17.30
N ASP A 25 -20.29 -5.46 -18.42
CA ASP A 25 -19.65 -5.53 -19.74
C ASP A 25 -18.68 -4.36 -19.91
N LEU A 26 -17.60 -4.60 -20.63
CA LEU A 26 -16.62 -3.57 -20.96
C LEU A 26 -17.23 -2.66 -22.04
N THR A 27 -17.76 -1.50 -21.64
CA THR A 27 -18.40 -0.54 -22.56
C THR A 27 -17.48 0.62 -22.99
N GLY A 28 -16.33 0.76 -22.34
CA GLY A 28 -15.37 1.85 -22.55
C GLY A 28 -14.16 1.71 -21.63
N PRO A 29 -13.18 2.62 -21.71
CA PRO A 29 -11.99 2.59 -20.86
C PRO A 29 -12.28 3.03 -19.41
N VAL A 30 -13.47 3.55 -19.11
CA VAL A 30 -13.91 3.88 -17.75
C VAL A 30 -15.25 3.21 -17.47
N ILE A 31 -15.25 2.27 -16.52
CA ILE A 31 -16.43 1.56 -16.05
C ILE A 31 -16.74 2.06 -14.64
N ASP A 32 -17.82 2.81 -14.51
CA ASP A 32 -18.32 3.35 -13.23
C ASP A 32 -19.84 3.18 -13.21
N PRO A 33 -20.34 2.00 -12.77
CA PRO A 33 -21.77 1.69 -12.79
C PRO A 33 -22.59 2.50 -11.79
N SER A 34 -21.98 2.94 -10.69
CA SER A 34 -22.67 3.73 -9.65
C SER A 34 -22.61 5.23 -9.87
N GLY A 35 -21.80 5.69 -10.82
CA GLY A 35 -21.59 7.11 -11.05
C GLY A 35 -20.86 7.76 -9.88
N TYR A 36 -19.89 7.04 -9.31
CA TYR A 36 -19.05 7.53 -8.22
C TYR A 36 -18.27 8.79 -8.62
N LEU A 37 -17.88 8.91 -9.89
CA LEU A 37 -17.22 10.10 -10.43
C LEU A 37 -18.22 11.05 -11.11
N PRO A 38 -18.00 12.37 -11.01
CA PRO A 38 -18.70 13.35 -11.84
C PRO A 38 -18.52 13.04 -13.33
N GLY A 39 -19.58 13.25 -14.13
CA GLY A 39 -19.55 12.95 -15.57
C GLY A 39 -18.43 13.66 -16.35
N GLU A 40 -18.05 14.88 -15.94
CA GLU A 40 -16.91 15.60 -16.53
C GLU A 40 -15.58 14.89 -16.28
N VAL A 41 -15.35 14.40 -15.07
CA VAL A 41 -14.14 13.66 -14.68
C VAL A 41 -14.07 12.34 -15.44
N LYS A 42 -15.20 11.64 -15.54
CA LYS A 42 -15.31 10.41 -16.35
C LYS A 42 -14.96 10.67 -17.81
N SER A 43 -15.55 11.70 -18.43
CA SER A 43 -15.26 12.07 -19.82
C SER A 43 -13.79 12.45 -20.03
N ARG A 44 -13.16 13.11 -19.05
CA ARG A 44 -11.74 13.45 -19.10
C ARG A 44 -10.85 12.21 -19.03
N LEU A 45 -11.13 11.29 -18.10
CA LEU A 45 -10.44 10.01 -18.00
C LEU A 45 -10.59 9.18 -19.29
N GLU A 46 -11.81 9.06 -19.82
CA GLU A 46 -12.05 8.36 -21.09
C GLU A 46 -11.23 8.94 -22.24
N THR A 47 -11.18 10.27 -22.35
CA THR A 47 -10.38 10.96 -23.37
C THR A 47 -8.89 10.62 -23.22
N MET A 48 -8.33 10.76 -22.01
CA MET A 48 -6.92 10.48 -21.74
C MET A 48 -6.53 9.03 -22.08
N LEU A 49 -7.40 8.07 -21.72
CA LEU A 49 -7.15 6.65 -21.90
C LEU A 49 -7.26 6.23 -23.39
N LEU A 50 -8.26 6.75 -24.12
CA LEU A 50 -8.39 6.47 -25.56
C LEU A 50 -7.27 7.11 -26.39
N GLU A 51 -6.85 8.32 -26.03
CA GLU A 51 -5.69 8.96 -26.67
C GLU A 51 -4.41 8.14 -26.43
N GLU A 52 -4.21 7.65 -25.21
CA GLU A 52 -3.06 6.81 -24.90
C GLU A 52 -3.06 5.49 -25.67
N GLU A 53 -4.21 4.80 -25.70
CA GLU A 53 -4.37 3.55 -26.43
C GLU A 53 -4.10 3.75 -27.93
N LYS A 54 -4.51 4.88 -28.50
CA LYS A 54 -4.23 5.25 -29.88
C LYS A 54 -2.74 5.50 -30.15
N ILE A 55 -2.01 6.10 -29.20
CA ILE A 55 -0.60 6.47 -29.37
C ILE A 55 0.33 5.27 -29.11
N THR A 56 0.06 4.50 -28.06
CA THR A 56 1.00 3.49 -27.54
C THR A 56 0.55 2.05 -27.74
N THR A 57 -0.72 1.83 -28.11
CA THR A 57 -1.41 0.53 -28.11
C THR A 57 -1.63 -0.08 -26.72
N ASN A 58 -1.16 0.55 -25.64
CA ASN A 58 -1.40 0.09 -24.27
C ASN A 58 -2.85 0.34 -23.88
N GLN A 59 -3.50 -0.67 -23.32
CA GLN A 59 -4.91 -0.58 -22.94
C GLN A 59 -5.02 -0.41 -21.43
N VAL A 60 -5.33 0.81 -20.98
CA VAL A 60 -5.53 1.12 -19.57
C VAL A 60 -7.02 1.32 -19.32
N VAL A 61 -7.58 0.56 -18.37
CA VAL A 61 -9.01 0.62 -18.01
C VAL A 61 -9.15 1.00 -16.55
N VAL A 62 -10.00 1.98 -16.28
CA VAL A 62 -10.42 2.35 -14.93
C VAL A 62 -11.73 1.66 -14.61
N TYR A 63 -11.78 0.90 -13.51
CA TYR A 63 -13.01 0.29 -13.02
C TYR A 63 -13.29 0.73 -11.60
N ILE A 64 -14.47 1.28 -11.37
CA ILE A 64 -14.97 1.63 -10.06
C ILE A 64 -16.13 0.70 -9.75
N THR A 65 -15.93 -0.17 -8.76
CA THR A 65 -16.94 -1.12 -8.29
C THR A 65 -17.50 -0.65 -6.95
N ASP A 66 -18.80 -0.77 -6.75
CA ASP A 66 -19.41 -0.46 -5.45
C ASP A 66 -18.89 -1.37 -4.36
N LYS A 67 -18.70 -2.65 -4.67
CA LYS A 67 -18.22 -3.64 -3.72
C LYS A 67 -17.49 -4.76 -4.43
N LEU A 68 -16.52 -5.36 -3.77
CA LEU A 68 -15.88 -6.59 -4.20
C LEU A 68 -16.90 -7.74 -4.21
N LYS A 69 -16.84 -8.54 -5.28
CA LYS A 69 -17.60 -9.78 -5.47
C LYS A 69 -16.76 -11.00 -5.09
N GLU A 70 -15.44 -10.85 -5.14
CA GLU A 70 -14.46 -11.80 -4.61
C GLU A 70 -14.01 -11.46 -3.19
N ASP A 71 -13.32 -12.40 -2.53
CA ASP A 71 -12.82 -12.24 -1.15
C ASP A 71 -11.79 -11.09 -1.01
N THR A 72 -11.01 -10.85 -2.06
CA THR A 72 -9.92 -9.87 -2.05
C THR A 72 -9.91 -9.05 -3.33
N ILE A 73 -9.32 -7.85 -3.27
CA ILE A 73 -9.27 -6.96 -4.43
C ILE A 73 -8.37 -7.52 -5.54
N GLU A 74 -7.39 -8.35 -5.18
CA GLU A 74 -6.51 -9.08 -6.09
C GLU A 74 -7.28 -10.13 -6.88
N LYS A 75 -8.12 -10.94 -6.21
CA LYS A 75 -8.97 -11.90 -6.90
C LYS A 75 -9.99 -11.19 -7.80
N GLU A 76 -10.61 -10.11 -7.31
CA GLU A 76 -11.53 -9.28 -8.10
C GLU A 76 -10.84 -8.72 -9.34
N SER A 77 -9.66 -8.11 -9.19
CA SER A 77 -8.95 -7.50 -10.31
C SER A 77 -8.53 -8.53 -11.35
N THR A 78 -8.01 -9.69 -10.93
CA THR A 78 -7.65 -10.76 -11.85
C THR A 78 -8.88 -11.29 -12.59
N ALA A 79 -9.99 -11.54 -11.89
CA ALA A 79 -11.24 -12.02 -12.51
C ALA A 79 -11.80 -11.02 -13.53
N VAL A 80 -11.79 -9.72 -13.21
CA VAL A 80 -12.20 -8.66 -14.13
C VAL A 80 -11.25 -8.57 -15.33
N PHE A 81 -9.94 -8.61 -15.11
CA PHE A 81 -8.92 -8.54 -16.16
C PHE A 81 -9.07 -9.72 -17.14
N GLU A 82 -9.25 -10.94 -16.63
CA GLU A 82 -9.44 -12.15 -17.44
C GLU A 82 -10.77 -12.11 -18.20
N LYS A 83 -11.86 -11.66 -17.56
CA LYS A 83 -13.15 -11.51 -18.23
C LYS A 83 -13.05 -10.55 -19.40
N TRP A 84 -12.51 -9.36 -19.15
CA TRP A 84 -12.42 -8.30 -20.14
C TRP A 84 -11.28 -8.52 -21.14
N LYS A 85 -10.35 -9.44 -20.83
CA LYS A 85 -9.17 -9.76 -21.64
C LYS A 85 -8.38 -8.53 -22.03
N LEU A 86 -8.03 -7.74 -21.02
CA LEU A 86 -7.39 -6.44 -21.19
C LEU A 86 -5.99 -6.57 -21.82
N GLY A 87 -5.66 -5.65 -22.72
CA GLY A 87 -4.44 -5.67 -23.52
C GLY A 87 -4.58 -6.50 -24.80
N GLN A 88 -3.59 -6.43 -25.69
CA GLN A 88 -3.57 -7.20 -26.93
C GLN A 88 -3.00 -8.61 -26.70
N LYS A 89 -3.60 -9.62 -27.34
CA LYS A 89 -3.28 -11.06 -27.16
C LYS A 89 -1.78 -11.42 -27.20
N ASP A 90 -1.01 -10.73 -28.03
CA ASP A 90 0.41 -11.04 -28.24
C ASP A 90 1.35 -10.02 -27.57
N LYS A 91 0.78 -8.97 -26.94
CA LYS A 91 1.56 -7.93 -26.26
C LYS A 91 1.34 -7.91 -24.76
N ASP A 92 0.22 -8.47 -24.27
CA ASP A 92 -0.17 -8.49 -22.86
C ASP A 92 -0.06 -7.10 -22.20
N ASN A 93 -0.42 -6.07 -22.96
CA ASN A 93 -0.20 -4.66 -22.61
C ASN A 93 -1.44 -3.98 -22.02
N GLY A 94 -2.15 -4.71 -21.16
CA GLY A 94 -3.33 -4.25 -20.45
C GLY A 94 -3.00 -3.80 -19.03
N ILE A 95 -3.68 -2.78 -18.52
CA ILE A 95 -3.67 -2.39 -17.10
C ILE A 95 -5.10 -2.16 -16.64
N LEU A 96 -5.42 -2.69 -15.46
CA LEU A 96 -6.68 -2.41 -14.76
C LEU A 96 -6.38 -1.56 -13.52
N PHE A 97 -6.94 -0.36 -13.48
CA PHE A 97 -6.94 0.49 -12.29
C PHE A 97 -8.31 0.38 -11.60
N LEU A 98 -8.37 -0.45 -10.56
CA LEU A 98 -9.57 -0.84 -9.84
C LEU A 98 -9.73 -0.05 -8.55
N LEU A 99 -10.87 0.61 -8.36
CA LEU A 99 -11.27 1.25 -7.11
C LEU A 99 -12.53 0.59 -6.55
N ALA A 100 -12.51 0.21 -5.27
CA ALA A 100 -13.67 -0.30 -4.53
C ALA A 100 -13.94 0.61 -3.32
N PRO A 101 -14.73 1.70 -3.47
CA PRO A 101 -14.88 2.72 -2.44
C PRO A 101 -15.47 2.20 -1.12
N ASN A 102 -16.47 1.31 -1.17
CA ASN A 102 -17.10 0.81 0.06
C ASN A 102 -16.23 -0.19 0.82
N ASP A 103 -15.36 -0.92 0.11
CA ASP A 103 -14.35 -1.79 0.72
C ASP A 103 -13.07 -1.03 1.10
N ARG A 104 -13.00 0.26 0.73
CA ARG A 104 -11.84 1.14 0.87
C ARG A 104 -10.55 0.53 0.34
N LYS A 105 -10.65 -0.09 -0.83
CA LYS A 105 -9.53 -0.77 -1.50
C LYS A 105 -9.31 -0.21 -2.89
N VAL A 106 -8.05 -0.18 -3.29
CA VAL A 106 -7.61 0.19 -4.64
C VAL A 106 -6.55 -0.80 -5.10
N ARG A 107 -6.53 -1.10 -6.40
CA ARG A 107 -5.53 -1.97 -7.01
C ARG A 107 -5.18 -1.51 -8.42
N ILE A 108 -3.91 -1.62 -8.76
CA ILE A 108 -3.43 -1.54 -10.15
C ILE A 108 -2.97 -2.96 -10.50
N GLU A 109 -3.67 -3.60 -11.43
CA GLU A 109 -3.30 -4.91 -12.00
C GLU A 109 -2.58 -4.68 -13.32
N VAL A 110 -1.43 -5.33 -13.51
CA VAL A 110 -0.56 -5.11 -14.67
C VAL A 110 -0.48 -6.38 -15.51
N GLY A 111 -0.69 -6.23 -16.82
CA GLY A 111 -0.50 -7.30 -17.80
C GLY A 111 0.96 -7.68 -17.97
N TYR A 112 1.21 -8.94 -18.33
CA TYR A 112 2.55 -9.53 -18.37
C TYR A 112 3.56 -8.73 -19.21
N GLY A 113 3.12 -8.13 -20.32
CA GLY A 113 3.98 -7.35 -21.21
C GLY A 113 4.42 -5.99 -20.65
N LEU A 114 3.85 -5.54 -19.54
CA LEU A 114 4.10 -4.24 -18.93
C LEU A 114 4.79 -4.34 -17.56
N GLU A 115 5.03 -5.53 -17.01
CA GLU A 115 5.65 -5.70 -15.68
C GLU A 115 7.06 -5.09 -15.59
N ALA A 116 7.81 -5.08 -16.69
CA ALA A 116 9.12 -4.42 -16.75
C ALA A 116 9.03 -2.88 -16.75
N VAL A 117 7.85 -2.32 -17.01
CA VAL A 117 7.59 -0.87 -17.11
C VAL A 117 6.90 -0.36 -15.85
N ILE A 118 5.83 -1.04 -15.45
CA ILE A 118 5.11 -0.81 -14.20
C ILE A 118 5.32 -2.05 -13.32
N THR A 119 6.35 -2.00 -12.49
CA THR A 119 6.60 -3.04 -11.48
C THR A 119 5.62 -2.90 -10.31
N ASP A 120 5.50 -3.95 -9.50
CA ASP A 120 4.70 -3.92 -8.25
C ASP A 120 5.09 -2.74 -7.35
N LEU A 121 6.38 -2.42 -7.27
CA LEU A 121 6.88 -1.28 -6.51
C LEU A 121 6.34 0.05 -7.06
N ILE A 122 6.38 0.24 -8.39
CA ILE A 122 5.89 1.47 -9.02
C ILE A 122 4.38 1.59 -8.85
N ALA A 123 3.64 0.50 -9.08
CA ALA A 123 2.20 0.45 -8.84
C ALA A 123 1.86 0.78 -7.37
N LYS A 124 2.65 0.27 -6.42
CA LYS A 124 2.46 0.52 -4.99
C LYS A 124 2.70 1.98 -4.63
N ARG A 125 3.78 2.57 -5.15
CA ARG A 125 4.09 4.00 -4.98
C ARG A 125 2.99 4.89 -5.55
N ILE A 126 2.48 4.62 -6.76
CA ILE A 126 1.34 5.37 -7.34
C ILE A 126 0.13 5.32 -6.39
N ILE A 127 -0.19 4.14 -5.86
CA ILE A 127 -1.32 3.98 -4.95
C ILE A 127 -1.11 4.76 -3.65
N ASP A 128 0.05 4.60 -3.01
CA ASP A 128 0.28 5.11 -1.66
C ASP A 128 0.64 6.60 -1.63
N GLU A 129 1.36 7.12 -2.62
CA GLU A 129 1.80 8.52 -2.70
C GLU A 129 0.78 9.42 -3.40
N ILE A 130 -0.03 8.89 -4.33
CA ILE A 130 -0.98 9.69 -5.13
C ILE A 130 -2.43 9.37 -4.80
N VAL A 131 -2.82 8.10 -4.92
CA VAL A 131 -4.25 7.75 -4.94
C VAL A 131 -4.84 7.82 -3.54
N ILE A 132 -4.26 7.12 -2.57
CA ILE A 132 -4.76 7.06 -1.19
C ILE A 132 -4.81 8.43 -0.51
N PRO A 133 -3.78 9.29 -0.58
CA PRO A 133 -3.83 10.62 0.05
C PRO A 133 -4.95 11.50 -0.53
N ASN A 134 -5.16 11.45 -1.85
CA ASN A 134 -6.23 12.20 -2.49
C ASN A 134 -7.63 11.66 -2.12
N ILE A 135 -7.79 10.35 -1.96
CA ILE A 135 -9.06 9.79 -1.47
C ILE A 135 -9.30 10.18 -0.01
N LYS A 136 -8.29 10.08 0.86
CA LYS A 136 -8.37 10.47 2.27
C LYS A 136 -8.68 11.95 2.47
N SER A 137 -8.21 12.82 1.57
CA SER A 137 -8.54 14.25 1.58
C SER A 137 -9.94 14.58 1.05
N GLY A 138 -10.75 13.57 0.70
CA GLY A 138 -12.10 13.76 0.18
C GLY A 138 -12.16 14.14 -1.31
N ASN A 139 -11.07 13.94 -2.05
CA ASN A 139 -10.95 14.31 -3.47
C ASN A 139 -10.80 13.07 -4.38
N PRO A 140 -11.83 12.20 -4.50
CA PRO A 140 -11.74 10.99 -5.33
C PRO A 140 -11.52 11.29 -6.82
N SER A 141 -12.07 12.40 -7.32
CA SER A 141 -11.84 12.86 -8.69
C SER A 141 -10.37 13.12 -8.97
N LEU A 142 -9.68 13.81 -8.04
CA LEU A 142 -8.26 14.09 -8.15
C LEU A 142 -7.44 12.81 -8.02
N ALA A 143 -7.82 11.91 -7.11
CA ALA A 143 -7.16 10.62 -6.94
C ALA A 143 -7.15 9.80 -8.23
N MET A 144 -8.31 9.68 -8.90
CA MET A 144 -8.42 8.92 -10.13
C MET A 144 -7.70 9.60 -11.30
N LEU A 145 -7.84 10.92 -11.46
CA LEU A 145 -7.14 11.66 -12.51
C LEU A 145 -5.61 11.61 -12.36
N SER A 146 -5.09 11.89 -11.16
CA SER A 146 -3.66 11.89 -10.89
C SER A 146 -3.07 10.48 -10.91
N GLY A 147 -3.79 9.49 -10.38
CA GLY A 147 -3.39 8.08 -10.45
C GLY A 147 -3.32 7.57 -11.89
N THR A 148 -4.35 7.83 -12.70
CA THR A 148 -4.34 7.51 -14.12
C THR A 148 -3.21 8.24 -14.84
N SER A 149 -3.02 9.55 -14.59
CA SER A 149 -1.94 10.31 -15.20
C SER A 149 -0.56 9.70 -14.91
N ALA A 150 -0.29 9.32 -13.66
CA ALA A 150 0.98 8.70 -13.28
C ALA A 150 1.20 7.33 -13.95
N ILE A 151 0.14 6.51 -14.09
CA ILE A 151 0.19 5.25 -14.84
C ILE A 151 0.56 5.51 -16.30
N LEU A 152 -0.15 6.41 -16.98
CA LEU A 152 0.10 6.69 -18.41
C LEU A 152 1.50 7.26 -18.62
N GLU A 153 1.95 8.10 -17.69
CA GLU A 153 3.27 8.69 -17.77
C GLU A 153 4.39 7.67 -17.61
N GLN A 154 4.23 6.71 -16.69
CA GLN A 154 5.14 5.59 -16.55
C GLN A 154 5.15 4.71 -17.81
N LEU A 155 4.01 4.49 -18.46
CA LEU A 155 3.96 3.75 -19.73
C LEU A 155 4.69 4.47 -20.85
N ARG A 156 4.61 5.80 -20.87
CA ARG A 156 5.25 6.63 -21.88
C ARG A 156 6.76 6.64 -21.78
N THR A 157 7.38 6.26 -20.66
CA THR A 157 8.84 6.27 -20.51
C THR A 157 9.58 5.25 -21.35
N ASN A 158 8.88 4.39 -22.09
CA ASN A 158 9.47 3.55 -23.14
C ASN A 158 9.02 3.95 -24.56
N SER A 159 8.18 4.99 -24.68
CA SER A 159 7.57 5.43 -25.92
C SER A 159 8.48 6.40 -26.68
N PRO A 160 8.64 6.24 -28.02
CA PRO A 160 9.55 7.05 -28.82
C PRO A 160 9.14 8.54 -28.92
N THR A 161 7.93 8.92 -28.51
CA THR A 161 7.46 10.32 -28.54
C THR A 161 8.14 11.24 -27.50
N LEU A 162 8.76 10.67 -26.46
CA LEU A 162 9.63 11.41 -25.54
C LEU A 162 11.02 11.73 -26.13
N THR A 163 11.34 11.29 -27.36
CA THR A 163 12.64 11.61 -27.98
C THR A 163 12.82 13.08 -28.37
N ASN A 164 11.76 13.90 -28.28
CA ASN A 164 11.82 15.36 -28.41
C ASN A 164 11.96 16.08 -27.04
N ILE A 165 12.64 15.47 -26.07
CA ILE A 165 13.06 16.20 -24.86
C ILE A 165 14.15 17.21 -25.27
N ASN A 166 13.87 18.50 -25.04
CA ASN A 166 14.83 19.57 -25.28
C ASN A 166 15.87 19.61 -24.15
N CYS A 167 16.74 18.60 -24.11
CA CYS A 167 17.94 18.64 -23.28
C CYS A 167 19.02 19.43 -24.04
N PRO A 168 19.53 20.56 -23.51
CA PRO A 168 20.73 21.18 -24.04
C PRO A 168 21.90 20.19 -24.09
N LYS A 169 22.92 20.51 -24.89
CA LYS A 169 24.13 19.68 -25.01
C LYS A 169 24.76 19.47 -23.63
N PRO A 170 25.37 18.29 -23.38
CA PRO A 170 26.17 18.07 -22.18
C PRO A 170 27.12 19.23 -21.99
N PHE A 171 27.22 19.71 -20.76
CA PHE A 171 28.37 20.50 -20.38
C PHE A 171 29.32 19.62 -19.56
N SER A 172 30.55 19.52 -20.04
CA SER A 172 31.66 18.83 -19.39
C SER A 172 32.74 19.86 -19.12
N ASP A 173 33.29 19.83 -17.91
CA ASP A 173 34.34 20.74 -17.46
C ASP A 173 35.72 20.51 -18.11
N THR A 174 35.76 19.82 -19.25
CA THR A 174 37.00 19.60 -20.01
C THR A 174 37.62 20.90 -20.53
N GLN A 175 36.85 22.00 -20.55
CA GLN A 175 37.28 23.32 -21.03
C GLN A 175 37.45 24.35 -19.90
N ASN A 176 37.27 23.96 -18.63
CA ASN A 176 37.42 24.83 -17.46
C ASN A 176 36.39 25.98 -17.41
N ASP A 177 35.21 25.80 -18.02
CA ASP A 177 34.15 26.83 -18.05
C ASP A 177 33.33 26.86 -16.74
N LEU A 178 33.48 25.86 -15.84
CA LEU A 178 32.99 25.99 -14.47
C LEU A 178 33.83 27.03 -13.73
N HIS A 179 33.17 27.81 -12.87
CA HIS A 179 33.87 28.72 -11.97
C HIS A 179 34.94 27.95 -11.20
N HIS A 180 36.15 28.50 -11.10
CA HIS A 180 37.36 27.81 -10.60
C HIS A 180 37.21 27.21 -9.18
N ASP A 181 36.24 27.68 -8.39
CA ASP A 181 35.93 27.15 -7.06
C ASP A 181 35.06 25.87 -7.08
N THR A 182 34.40 25.58 -8.20
CA THR A 182 33.46 24.45 -8.37
C THR A 182 34.21 23.14 -8.69
N ILE A 183 35.34 23.24 -9.39
CA ILE A 183 36.11 22.11 -9.94
C ILE A 183 36.83 21.30 -8.84
N PRO A 184 37.58 21.91 -7.89
CA PRO A 184 38.25 21.17 -6.81
C PRO A 184 37.27 20.49 -5.86
N PHE A 185 36.03 20.97 -5.79
CA PHE A 185 34.96 20.49 -4.93
C PHE A 185 34.29 19.23 -5.50
N LEU A 186 33.91 19.27 -6.80
CA LEU A 186 33.48 18.10 -7.55
C LEU A 186 34.57 17.02 -7.52
N LEU A 187 35.83 17.39 -7.75
CA LEU A 187 36.98 16.47 -7.69
C LEU A 187 37.26 15.91 -6.28
N LYS A 188 36.72 16.49 -5.19
CA LYS A 188 36.94 15.97 -3.83
C LYS A 188 35.97 14.83 -3.50
N GLU A 189 34.71 14.92 -3.93
CA GLU A 189 33.69 13.87 -3.76
C GLU A 189 33.76 12.78 -4.85
N ILE A 190 34.27 13.12 -6.03
CA ILE A 190 34.25 12.27 -7.24
C ILE A 190 35.61 11.55 -7.45
N LYS A 191 36.49 11.52 -6.45
CA LYS A 191 37.83 10.92 -6.53
C LYS A 191 37.73 9.41 -6.84
N PRO A 192 37.96 8.94 -8.08
CA PRO A 192 38.81 9.50 -9.15
C PRO A 192 38.13 9.47 -10.53
N ILE A 193 37.38 10.48 -10.93
CA ILE A 193 36.72 10.47 -12.25
C ILE A 193 37.12 11.74 -13.00
N LYS A 194 37.84 11.55 -14.11
CA LYS A 194 38.45 12.61 -14.92
C LYS A 194 37.44 13.43 -15.73
N SER A 195 36.18 12.99 -15.84
CA SER A 195 35.13 13.67 -16.60
C SER A 195 33.74 13.23 -16.13
N VAL A 196 32.95 14.17 -15.63
CA VAL A 196 31.52 13.98 -15.33
C VAL A 196 30.72 14.94 -16.21
N ASP A 197 29.77 14.40 -16.95
CA ASP A 197 28.87 15.17 -17.80
C ASP A 197 27.65 15.61 -16.99
N PHE A 198 27.38 16.91 -16.98
CA PHE A 198 26.20 17.48 -16.35
C PHE A 198 25.13 17.77 -17.40
N PHE A 199 23.91 17.34 -17.13
CA PHE A 199 22.76 17.55 -18.00
C PHE A 199 21.65 18.25 -17.24
N PHE A 200 21.17 19.37 -17.77
CA PHE A 200 20.05 20.12 -17.22
C PHE A 200 18.91 20.11 -18.23
N CYS A 201 17.92 19.26 -18.02
CA CYS A 201 16.82 19.01 -18.95
C CYS A 201 15.52 19.63 -18.45
N ILE A 202 14.73 20.15 -19.40
CA ILE A 202 13.35 20.54 -19.15
C ILE A 202 12.47 19.44 -19.75
N VAL A 203 11.61 18.84 -18.93
CA VAL A 203 10.76 17.70 -19.33
C VAL A 203 9.28 18.09 -19.28
N PRO A 204 8.47 17.66 -20.26
CA PRO A 204 7.05 17.99 -20.33
C PRO A 204 6.23 17.01 -19.48
N SER A 205 6.41 17.04 -18.16
CA SER A 205 5.83 16.07 -17.23
C SER A 205 5.01 16.75 -16.13
N GLU A 206 3.81 16.26 -15.83
CA GLU A 206 2.94 16.89 -14.82
C GLU A 206 3.07 16.24 -13.43
N THR A 207 3.80 15.13 -13.29
CA THR A 207 3.94 14.41 -12.02
C THR A 207 5.40 14.15 -11.63
N GLN A 208 5.69 14.00 -10.33
CA GLN A 208 7.03 13.64 -9.84
C GLN A 208 7.53 12.33 -10.45
N PHE A 209 6.65 11.33 -10.57
CA PHE A 209 6.98 10.02 -11.13
C PHE A 209 7.39 10.11 -12.59
N GLY A 210 6.66 10.92 -13.37
CA GLY A 210 7.01 11.15 -14.75
C GLY A 210 8.36 11.77 -14.94
N ILE A 211 8.67 12.80 -14.16
CA ILE A 211 9.97 13.45 -14.20
C ILE A 211 11.06 12.42 -13.87
N GLU A 212 10.91 11.64 -12.79
CA GLU A 212 11.87 10.59 -12.41
C GLU A 212 12.09 9.56 -13.52
N ALA A 213 10.99 9.05 -14.08
CA ALA A 213 11.05 8.00 -15.08
C ALA A 213 11.65 8.51 -16.40
N ILE A 214 11.30 9.73 -16.83
CA ILE A 214 11.93 10.41 -17.96
C ILE A 214 13.42 10.67 -17.69
N THR A 215 13.78 11.12 -16.49
CA THR A 215 15.18 11.38 -16.10
C THR A 215 16.02 10.11 -16.17
N ASN A 216 15.50 9.01 -15.65
CA ASN A 216 16.12 7.70 -15.74
C ASN A 216 16.26 7.21 -17.18
N GLN A 217 15.22 7.42 -18.01
CA GLN A 217 15.28 7.06 -19.43
C GLN A 217 16.34 7.89 -20.19
N ILE A 218 16.43 9.19 -19.93
CA ILE A 218 17.47 10.07 -20.50
C ILE A 218 18.85 9.52 -20.13
N TYR A 219 19.06 9.20 -18.86
CA TYR A 219 20.30 8.58 -18.39
C TYR A 219 20.61 7.25 -19.11
N LEU A 220 19.66 6.32 -19.16
CA LEU A 220 19.84 5.00 -19.77
C LEU A 220 20.10 5.05 -21.28
N ASN A 221 19.38 5.91 -22.00
CA ASN A 221 19.58 6.10 -23.44
C ASN A 221 20.97 6.70 -23.73
N ARG A 222 21.46 7.56 -22.85
CA ARG A 222 22.79 8.19 -22.99
C ARG A 222 23.91 7.21 -22.64
N GLN A 223 23.74 6.36 -21.63
CA GLN A 223 24.69 5.27 -21.33
C GLN A 223 24.88 4.33 -22.53
N LYS A 224 23.81 4.03 -23.28
CA LYS A 224 23.89 3.28 -24.54
C LYS A 224 24.68 4.01 -25.63
N SER A 225 24.61 5.35 -25.67
CA SER A 225 25.28 6.17 -26.68
C SER A 225 26.73 6.52 -26.35
N ASN A 226 27.11 6.63 -25.07
CA ASN A 226 28.45 7.01 -24.65
C ASN A 226 28.79 6.36 -23.29
N SER A 227 29.28 5.11 -23.34
CA SER A 227 29.52 4.26 -22.16
C SER A 227 30.66 4.72 -21.24
N ASN A 228 31.53 5.64 -21.68
CA ASN A 228 32.75 5.99 -20.96
C ASN A 228 32.63 7.25 -20.07
N SER A 229 31.59 8.08 -20.23
CA SER A 229 31.40 9.26 -19.40
C SER A 229 30.37 9.03 -18.29
N LYS A 230 30.76 9.38 -17.07
CA LYS A 230 29.83 9.36 -15.93
C LYS A 230 28.94 10.59 -16.02
N SER A 231 27.67 10.44 -15.70
CA SER A 231 26.69 11.49 -15.96
C SER A 231 25.82 11.76 -14.75
N ILE A 232 25.43 13.02 -14.62
CA ILE A 232 24.40 13.48 -13.70
C ILE A 232 23.34 14.19 -14.53
N VAL A 233 22.11 13.69 -14.47
CA VAL A 233 20.97 14.25 -15.18
C VAL A 233 20.05 14.92 -14.17
N PHE A 234 19.88 16.22 -14.33
CA PHE A 234 18.90 17.04 -13.63
C PHE A 234 17.72 17.26 -14.59
N ALA A 235 16.50 16.94 -14.17
CA ALA A 235 15.31 17.25 -14.93
C ALA A 235 14.36 18.11 -14.10
N THR A 236 13.72 19.09 -14.73
CA THR A 236 12.67 19.90 -14.12
C THR A 236 11.47 19.99 -15.04
N SER A 237 10.27 20.11 -14.47
CA SER A 237 9.06 20.38 -15.24
C SER A 237 8.46 21.75 -14.89
N PRO A 238 8.18 22.60 -15.90
CA PRO A 238 7.53 23.89 -15.70
C PRO A 238 6.03 23.77 -15.39
N ASN A 239 5.40 22.64 -15.74
CA ASN A 239 3.93 22.53 -15.80
C ASN A 239 3.29 22.17 -14.45
N SER A 240 4.06 21.69 -13.47
CA SER A 240 3.52 21.11 -12.22
C SER A 240 4.05 21.77 -10.94
N GLY A 241 4.29 23.09 -10.95
CA GLY A 241 4.84 23.77 -9.78
C GLY A 241 6.34 23.50 -9.57
N TYR A 242 7.07 23.32 -10.68
CA TYR A 242 8.54 23.23 -10.72
C TYR A 242 9.10 22.06 -9.91
N ILE A 243 8.53 20.89 -10.16
CA ILE A 243 9.02 19.61 -9.65
C ILE A 243 10.33 19.25 -10.37
N GLY A 244 11.27 18.61 -9.65
CA GLY A 244 12.57 18.21 -10.19
C GLY A 244 13.01 16.82 -9.74
N SER A 245 13.91 16.22 -10.53
CA SER A 245 14.55 14.92 -10.25
C SER A 245 16.02 14.95 -10.64
N ILE A 246 16.83 14.15 -9.95
CA ILE A 246 18.22 13.91 -10.33
C ILE A 246 18.46 12.41 -10.48
N THR A 247 19.09 12.02 -11.58
CA THR A 247 19.62 10.66 -11.77
C THR A 247 21.13 10.74 -11.91
N THR A 248 21.86 9.99 -11.08
CA THR A 248 23.32 9.92 -11.08
C THR A 248 23.81 8.55 -11.56
N SER A 249 24.99 8.50 -12.18
CA SER A 249 25.69 7.22 -12.39
C SER A 249 25.88 6.48 -11.06
N PRO A 250 25.68 5.15 -10.98
CA PRO A 250 25.80 4.38 -9.75
C PRO A 250 27.18 4.46 -9.06
N GLU A 251 28.24 4.70 -9.83
CA GLU A 251 29.59 4.83 -9.28
C GLU A 251 29.87 6.21 -8.66
N LEU A 252 28.98 7.18 -8.87
CA LEU A 252 28.99 8.46 -8.18
C LEU A 252 28.26 8.22 -6.85
N ASN A 253 29.01 7.93 -5.78
CA ASN A 253 28.49 7.80 -4.41
C ASN A 253 27.94 9.15 -3.92
N TRP A 254 26.77 9.52 -4.44
CA TRP A 254 26.10 10.78 -4.16
C TRP A 254 25.48 10.73 -2.76
N SER A 255 25.86 11.69 -1.90
CA SER A 255 25.46 11.72 -0.48
C SER A 255 24.10 12.36 -0.22
N LEU A 256 23.52 13.09 -1.19
CA LEU A 256 22.22 13.76 -1.03
C LEU A 256 21.05 12.82 -1.33
N SER A 257 20.04 12.80 -0.46
CA SER A 257 18.78 12.10 -0.73
C SER A 257 17.97 12.79 -1.85
N GLN A 258 17.16 12.03 -2.59
CA GLN A 258 16.23 12.57 -3.60
C GLN A 258 15.27 13.61 -3.01
N ASN A 259 14.87 13.44 -1.75
CA ASN A 259 13.99 14.36 -1.06
C ASN A 259 14.67 15.71 -0.75
N LYS A 260 15.94 15.70 -0.33
CA LYS A 260 16.70 16.95 -0.18
C LYS A 260 16.82 17.71 -1.49
N ILE A 261 17.07 16.97 -2.58
CA ILE A 261 17.10 17.52 -3.93
C ILE A 261 15.75 18.19 -4.24
N ARG A 262 14.63 17.46 -4.11
CA ARG A 262 13.27 18.00 -4.33
C ARG A 262 13.00 19.26 -3.49
N SER A 263 13.41 19.28 -2.23
CA SER A 263 13.24 20.43 -1.31
C SER A 263 14.02 21.67 -1.78
N ILE A 264 15.26 21.51 -2.24
CA ILE A 264 16.07 22.60 -2.80
C ILE A 264 15.38 23.21 -4.04
N PHE A 265 14.93 22.36 -4.96
CA PHE A 265 14.20 22.80 -6.16
C PHE A 265 12.89 23.53 -5.80
N ARG A 266 12.11 22.99 -4.85
CA ARG A 266 10.84 23.58 -4.39
C ARG A 266 11.03 24.93 -3.69
N ASN A 267 12.05 25.08 -2.85
CA ASN A 267 12.31 26.34 -2.13
C ASN A 267 12.72 27.46 -3.09
N ARG A 268 13.58 27.16 -4.07
CA ARG A 268 13.94 28.12 -5.12
C ARG A 268 12.75 28.57 -5.96
N TYR A 269 11.78 27.67 -6.21
CA TYR A 269 10.58 28.04 -6.98
C TYR A 269 9.77 29.13 -6.26
N LYS A 270 9.60 29.01 -4.94
CA LYS A 270 8.88 30.01 -4.14
C LYS A 270 9.51 31.40 -4.21
N GLU A 271 10.83 31.47 -4.46
CA GLU A 271 11.60 32.73 -4.51
C GLU A 271 11.61 33.39 -5.90
N LYS A 272 11.38 32.65 -7.00
CA LYS A 272 11.44 33.18 -8.37
C LYS A 272 10.37 32.59 -9.28
N HIS A 273 9.44 33.44 -9.72
CA HIS A 273 8.47 33.15 -10.79
C HIS A 273 9.00 33.52 -12.20
N SER A 274 10.31 33.75 -12.36
CA SER A 274 10.88 34.18 -13.64
C SER A 274 11.09 32.99 -14.58
N GLY A 275 10.49 33.02 -15.77
CA GLY A 275 10.51 31.96 -16.80
C GLY A 275 11.86 31.65 -17.46
N ASP A 276 13.00 31.90 -16.79
CA ASP A 276 14.33 31.46 -17.21
C ASP A 276 14.73 30.17 -16.45
N PHE A 277 14.23 29.04 -16.97
CA PHE A 277 14.29 27.73 -16.34
C PHE A 277 15.69 27.10 -16.31
N THR A 278 16.55 27.44 -17.26
CA THR A 278 17.95 26.97 -17.29
C THR A 278 18.74 27.60 -16.14
N ASN A 279 18.53 28.90 -15.90
CA ASN A 279 19.15 29.62 -14.79
C ASN A 279 18.60 29.16 -13.43
N PHE A 280 17.30 28.85 -13.35
CA PHE A 280 16.69 28.21 -12.18
C PHE A 280 17.37 26.88 -11.81
N THR A 281 17.54 25.99 -12.79
CA THR A 281 18.13 24.66 -12.56
C THR A 281 19.60 24.75 -12.17
N TYR A 282 20.35 25.68 -12.77
CA TYR A 282 21.74 25.96 -12.41
C TYR A 282 21.87 26.54 -10.99
N LEU A 283 20.98 27.46 -10.60
CA LEU A 283 21.00 28.05 -9.26
C LEU A 283 20.58 27.05 -8.17
N ALA A 284 19.60 26.20 -8.44
CA ALA A 284 19.24 25.08 -7.56
C ALA A 284 20.41 24.10 -7.39
N PHE A 285 21.19 23.87 -8.46
CA PHE A 285 22.44 23.11 -8.39
C PHE A 285 23.48 23.80 -7.50
N LEU A 286 23.67 25.12 -7.59
CA LEU A 286 24.59 25.85 -6.71
C LEU A 286 24.18 25.79 -5.24
N ASP A 287 22.89 25.95 -4.93
CA ASP A 287 22.37 25.83 -3.55
C ASP A 287 22.56 24.42 -2.99
N MET A 288 22.43 23.41 -3.85
CA MET A 288 22.72 22.03 -3.50
C MET A 288 24.20 21.83 -3.14
N LEU A 289 25.13 22.41 -3.92
CA LEU A 289 26.55 22.38 -3.60
C LEU A 289 26.86 23.13 -2.29
N ASP A 290 26.18 24.25 -2.02
CA ASP A 290 26.36 25.01 -0.78
C ASP A 290 25.81 24.25 0.45
N HIS A 291 24.69 23.54 0.29
CA HIS A 291 24.16 22.66 1.33
C HIS A 291 25.13 21.52 1.67
N ILE A 292 25.77 20.91 0.67
CA ILE A 292 26.83 19.89 0.88
C ILE A 292 28.05 20.50 1.59
N LYS A 293 28.44 21.73 1.20
CA LYS A 293 29.61 22.43 1.73
C LYS A 293 29.46 22.78 3.22
N HIS A 294 28.27 23.15 3.63
CA HIS A 294 27.97 23.45 5.01
C HIS A 294 27.47 22.18 5.71
N ASN A 295 28.40 21.46 6.36
CA ASN A 295 28.08 20.63 7.53
C ASN A 295 27.35 21.54 8.52
N GLN A 296 26.03 21.66 8.38
CA GLN A 296 25.23 22.33 9.37
C GLN A 296 25.54 21.60 10.66
N LYS A 297 26.05 22.32 11.67
CA LYS A 297 26.05 21.81 13.02
C LYS A 297 24.58 21.64 13.36
N ILE A 298 24.07 20.45 13.11
CA ILE A 298 22.71 20.05 13.40
C ILE A 298 22.60 20.11 14.93
N VAL A 299 22.01 21.20 15.42
CA VAL A 299 21.66 21.34 16.82
C VAL A 299 20.33 20.63 16.98
N LEU A 300 20.41 19.38 17.43
CA LEU A 300 19.25 18.62 17.83
C LEU A 300 18.60 19.26 19.06
N GLU A 301 17.34 19.63 18.93
CA GLU A 301 16.53 20.06 20.07
C GLU A 301 16.22 18.85 20.95
N LYS A 302 16.11 19.08 22.27
CA LYS A 302 15.68 18.03 23.19
C LYS A 302 14.22 17.69 22.93
N GLY A 303 13.90 16.41 22.79
CA GLY A 303 12.51 15.98 22.69
C GLY A 303 12.34 14.66 21.97
N THR A 304 11.10 14.41 21.59
CA THR A 304 10.64 13.18 20.94
C THR A 304 10.05 13.46 19.57
N GLY A 305 9.78 12.42 18.80
CA GLY A 305 9.28 12.49 17.43
C GLY A 305 10.36 12.24 16.38
N ILE A 306 10.09 12.75 15.18
CA ILE A 306 10.94 12.53 14.01
C ILE A 306 11.80 13.76 13.80
N TYR A 307 13.10 13.51 13.74
CA TYR A 307 14.10 14.53 13.45
C TYR A 307 14.77 14.23 12.13
N ASP A 308 14.46 15.07 11.16
CA ASP A 308 14.97 15.01 9.81
C ASP A 308 15.42 16.42 9.40
N PRO A 309 16.64 16.82 9.80
CA PRO A 309 17.16 18.16 9.52
C PRO A 309 17.45 18.35 8.03
N PHE A 310 17.45 17.26 7.27
CA PHE A 310 17.71 17.24 5.84
C PHE A 310 16.44 17.25 5.01
N ASP A 311 15.24 17.23 5.61
CA ASP A 311 13.97 17.18 4.86
C ASP A 311 13.98 16.01 3.85
N SER A 312 14.49 14.87 4.32
CA SER A 312 14.62 13.60 3.61
C SER A 312 13.34 12.77 3.59
N LEU A 313 12.31 13.12 4.36
CA LEU A 313 11.01 12.45 4.40
C LEU A 313 9.94 13.28 3.67
N GLU A 314 9.01 12.60 3.01
CA GLU A 314 7.79 13.23 2.52
C GLU A 314 6.87 13.66 3.68
N SER A 315 6.06 14.69 3.44
CA SER A 315 5.15 15.23 4.46
C SER A 315 4.19 14.16 4.98
N PHE A 316 3.69 13.30 4.10
CA PHE A 316 2.83 12.17 4.47
C PHE A 316 3.54 11.21 5.43
N SER A 317 4.77 10.80 5.10
CA SER A 317 5.56 9.88 5.91
C SER A 317 5.88 10.48 7.28
N TYR A 318 6.29 11.75 7.29
CA TYR A 318 6.58 12.51 8.49
C TYR A 318 5.34 12.60 9.41
N GLU A 319 4.18 12.96 8.85
CA GLU A 319 2.93 13.06 9.60
C GLU A 319 2.48 11.69 10.10
N ARG A 320 2.47 10.67 9.24
CA ARG A 320 1.98 9.32 9.57
C ARG A 320 2.82 8.65 10.64
N ALA A 321 4.14 8.65 10.48
CA ALA A 321 5.02 8.10 11.50
C ALA A 321 4.98 8.93 12.79
N GLY A 322 4.82 10.26 12.68
CA GLY A 322 4.65 11.15 13.83
C GLY A 322 3.38 10.87 14.63
N GLU A 323 2.25 10.60 13.97
CA GLU A 323 1.01 10.17 14.61
C GLU A 323 1.19 8.85 15.35
N THR A 324 1.76 7.84 14.69
CA THR A 324 2.05 6.54 15.30
C THR A 324 2.94 6.70 16.52
N ILE A 325 4.01 7.51 16.45
CA ILE A 325 4.88 7.81 17.59
C ILE A 325 4.06 8.41 18.74
N ARG A 326 3.31 9.50 18.51
CA ARG A 326 2.51 10.14 19.58
C ARG A 326 1.54 9.18 20.26
N GLN A 327 0.95 8.26 19.48
CA GLN A 327 0.09 7.22 20.02
C GLN A 327 0.87 6.27 20.95
N ILE A 328 2.00 5.75 20.50
CA ILE A 328 2.87 4.87 21.30
C ILE A 328 3.33 5.59 22.58
N GLU A 329 3.77 6.85 22.46
CA GLU A 329 4.22 7.62 23.64
C GLU A 329 3.10 7.80 24.68
N THR A 330 1.87 7.98 24.20
CA THR A 330 0.70 8.10 25.05
C THR A 330 0.35 6.78 25.73
N ASP A 331 0.38 5.68 24.98
CA ASP A 331 -0.08 4.35 25.39
C ASP A 331 0.91 3.63 26.32
N TYR A 332 2.22 3.81 26.10
CA TYR A 332 3.27 3.11 26.84
C TYR A 332 4.06 4.02 27.79
N LYS A 333 3.79 5.34 27.80
CA LYS A 333 4.48 6.34 28.64
C LYS A 333 6.00 6.30 28.46
N ILE A 334 6.44 6.19 27.22
CA ILE A 334 7.84 6.15 26.80
C ILE A 334 8.07 7.18 25.71
N GLY A 335 9.22 7.85 25.68
CA GLY A 335 9.56 8.75 24.58
C GLY A 335 10.17 8.01 23.39
N ILE A 336 9.91 8.46 22.16
CA ILE A 336 10.47 7.85 20.96
C ILE A 336 11.10 8.92 20.09
N GLN A 337 12.33 8.71 19.66
CA GLN A 337 13.03 9.60 18.76
C GLN A 337 13.53 8.82 17.55
N ILE A 338 13.14 9.25 16.34
CA ILE A 338 13.67 8.72 15.09
C ILE A 338 14.53 9.81 14.42
N LEU A 339 15.79 9.52 14.16
CA LEU A 339 16.79 10.45 13.65
C LEU A 339 17.22 10.05 12.23
N PHE A 340 17.12 10.96 11.27
CA PHE A 340 17.69 10.80 9.93
C PHE A 340 18.90 11.72 9.79
N LEU A 341 20.11 11.16 9.91
CA LEU A 341 21.34 11.94 9.98
C LEU A 341 22.40 11.42 8.99
N ASP A 342 23.21 12.33 8.45
CA ASP A 342 24.45 11.99 7.74
C ASP A 342 25.59 11.84 8.76
N THR A 343 25.88 10.59 9.11
CA THR A 343 26.67 10.23 10.30
C THR A 343 27.95 9.48 9.94
N LYS A 344 28.96 9.62 10.81
CA LYS A 344 30.29 8.99 10.67
C LYS A 344 30.23 7.50 11.05
N PRO A 345 31.27 6.69 10.76
CA PRO A 345 31.28 5.22 10.96
C PRO A 345 31.09 4.70 12.40
N LYS A 346 30.83 5.57 13.40
CA LYS A 346 30.60 5.17 14.80
C LYS A 346 29.14 5.40 15.23
N LEU A 347 28.21 4.83 14.45
CA LEU A 347 26.76 5.02 14.60
C LEU A 347 26.25 4.78 16.03
N LEU A 348 26.70 3.71 16.69
CA LEU A 348 26.27 3.39 18.06
C LEU A 348 26.62 4.50 19.07
N SER A 349 27.79 5.13 18.92
CA SER A 349 28.21 6.22 19.81
C SER A 349 27.39 7.50 19.59
N GLU A 350 26.97 7.73 18.34
CA GLU A 350 26.10 8.86 18.01
C GLU A 350 24.67 8.62 18.48
N ALA A 351 24.13 7.41 18.28
CA ALA A 351 22.82 7.02 18.78
C ALA A 351 22.73 7.20 20.31
N LYS A 352 23.75 6.75 21.05
CA LYS A 352 23.85 6.96 22.50
C LYS A 352 23.88 8.46 22.86
N LYS A 353 24.74 9.24 22.19
CA LYS A 353 24.85 10.68 22.46
C LYS A 353 23.49 11.38 22.28
N TYR A 354 22.75 11.07 21.22
CA TYR A 354 21.46 11.71 20.96
C TYR A 354 20.35 11.18 21.87
N HIS A 355 20.39 9.91 22.25
CA HIS A 355 19.52 9.35 23.27
C HIS A 355 19.68 10.08 24.62
N ASP A 356 20.93 10.23 25.08
CA ASP A 356 21.24 10.94 26.34
C ASP A 356 20.79 12.41 26.28
N LEU A 357 20.88 13.05 25.11
CA LEU A 357 20.41 14.42 24.90
C LEU A 357 18.87 14.52 24.96
N ALA A 358 18.17 13.61 24.30
CA ALA A 358 16.71 13.61 24.19
C ALA A 358 16.03 13.23 25.51
N PHE A 359 16.48 12.14 26.14
CA PHE A 359 15.76 11.52 27.26
C PHE A 359 16.43 11.72 28.61
N GLY A 360 17.77 11.82 28.64
CA GLY A 360 18.54 11.92 29.89
C GLY A 360 18.32 10.71 30.79
N LYS A 361 17.47 10.85 31.82
CA LYS A 361 17.06 9.75 32.72
C LYS A 361 15.63 9.24 32.47
N SER A 362 14.93 9.83 31.50
CA SER A 362 13.57 9.44 31.14
C SER A 362 13.61 8.17 30.30
N SER A 363 12.53 7.38 30.36
CA SER A 363 12.41 6.21 29.50
C SER A 363 12.26 6.62 28.04
N GLY A 364 13.08 6.07 27.15
CA GLY A 364 13.03 6.41 25.73
C GLY A 364 13.53 5.33 24.79
N ILE A 365 13.26 5.49 23.50
CA ILE A 365 13.81 4.66 22.43
C ILE A 365 14.38 5.60 21.37
N THR A 366 15.63 5.37 20.95
CA THR A 366 16.24 6.13 19.86
C THR A 366 16.50 5.22 18.67
N LEU A 367 15.99 5.60 17.51
CA LEU A 367 16.35 5.03 16.22
C LEU A 367 17.21 6.05 15.48
N LEU A 368 18.37 5.61 14.98
CA LEU A 368 19.27 6.41 14.18
C LEU A 368 19.44 5.76 12.80
N PHE A 369 18.93 6.43 11.78
CA PHE A 369 19.17 6.11 10.38
C PHE A 369 20.35 6.91 9.86
N SER A 370 21.40 6.21 9.46
CA SER A 370 22.52 6.81 8.74
C SER A 370 22.17 6.88 7.25
N LEU A 371 21.95 8.10 6.74
CA LEU A 371 21.64 8.32 5.32
C LEU A 371 22.79 7.87 4.40
N ASN A 372 24.03 8.08 4.86
CA ASN A 372 25.24 7.79 4.10
C ASN A 372 25.61 6.29 4.15
N GLN A 373 25.53 5.67 5.34
CA GLN A 373 25.88 4.26 5.49
C GLN A 373 24.72 3.31 5.15
N LYS A 374 23.49 3.85 5.01
CA LYS A 374 22.26 3.06 4.80
C LYS A 374 22.08 1.99 5.88
N GLU A 375 22.41 2.35 7.11
CA GLU A 375 22.30 1.48 8.29
C GLU A 375 21.35 2.10 9.31
N LEU A 376 20.58 1.23 9.97
CA LEU A 376 19.75 1.59 11.12
C LEU A 376 20.40 1.07 12.40
N ILE A 377 20.50 1.94 13.40
CA ILE A 377 20.81 1.56 14.77
C ILE A 377 19.61 1.85 15.67
N VAL A 378 19.21 0.83 16.44
CA VAL A 378 18.29 0.97 17.55
C VAL A 378 19.08 1.06 18.85
N TYR A 379 18.76 2.04 19.68
CA TYR A 379 19.39 2.26 20.97
C TYR A 379 18.37 2.46 22.08
N THR A 380 18.59 1.73 23.17
CA THR A 380 17.89 1.87 24.44
C THR A 380 18.91 1.74 25.57
N ASP A 381 18.62 2.37 26.71
CA ASP A 381 19.44 2.36 27.91
C ASP A 381 18.79 1.52 29.03
N GLU A 382 19.34 1.58 30.25
CA GLU A 382 18.79 0.91 31.42
C GLU A 382 17.51 1.54 31.98
N ASN A 383 17.22 2.80 31.62
CA ASN A 383 16.02 3.54 32.02
C ASN A 383 14.85 3.31 31.06
N SER A 384 15.12 2.76 29.87
CA SER A 384 14.17 2.41 28.83
C SER A 384 13.25 1.27 29.29
N LYS A 385 12.16 1.65 29.95
CA LYS A 385 11.15 0.76 30.53
C LYS A 385 9.74 1.24 30.20
N ILE A 386 8.83 0.30 30.01
CA ILE A 386 7.39 0.59 29.87
C ILE A 386 6.63 0.17 31.11
N GLN A 387 5.42 0.72 31.30
CA GLN A 387 4.51 0.26 32.35
C GLN A 387 3.71 -0.95 31.86
N GLY A 388 3.59 -1.98 32.70
CA GLY A 388 2.67 -3.10 32.46
C GLY A 388 1.20 -2.66 32.58
N LEU A 389 0.27 -3.50 32.13
CA LEU A 389 -1.19 -3.21 32.11
C LEU A 389 -1.76 -2.78 33.47
N ASN A 390 -1.22 -3.31 34.57
CA ASN A 390 -1.65 -2.99 35.93
C ASN A 390 -0.97 -1.74 36.52
N GLN A 391 -0.14 -1.03 35.75
CA GLN A 391 0.60 0.20 36.12
C GLN A 391 1.57 0.09 37.32
N THR A 392 1.62 -1.05 38.02
CA THR A 392 2.50 -1.26 39.19
C THR A 392 3.89 -1.78 38.84
N ASN A 393 4.08 -2.36 37.65
CA ASN A 393 5.32 -3.02 37.26
C ASN A 393 5.95 -2.32 36.06
N SER A 394 7.25 -2.02 36.13
CA SER A 394 8.05 -1.55 35.00
C SER A 394 8.69 -2.73 34.27
N ILE A 395 8.57 -2.78 32.95
CA ILE A 395 9.15 -3.82 32.08
C ILE A 395 10.34 -3.21 31.33
N PRO A 396 11.56 -3.77 31.45
CA PRO A 396 12.71 -3.28 30.70
C PRO A 396 12.62 -3.65 29.22
N ILE A 397 13.04 -2.72 28.36
CA ILE A 397 13.15 -2.96 26.93
C ILE A 397 14.46 -3.69 26.62
N VAL A 398 14.35 -4.81 25.94
CA VAL A 398 15.48 -5.62 25.47
C VAL A 398 15.88 -5.12 24.08
N ASN A 399 16.97 -4.34 24.02
CA ASN A 399 17.47 -3.72 22.78
C ASN A 399 17.59 -4.73 21.62
N ARG A 400 18.19 -5.90 21.87
CA ARG A 400 18.40 -6.92 20.82
C ARG A 400 17.10 -7.33 20.13
N THR A 401 16.06 -7.65 20.90
CA THR A 401 14.77 -8.11 20.37
C THR A 401 14.04 -6.98 19.64
N LEU A 402 14.06 -5.76 20.19
CA LEU A 402 13.52 -4.58 19.52
C LEU A 402 14.22 -4.34 18.18
N SER A 403 15.55 -4.38 18.18
CA SER A 403 16.37 -4.19 16.97
C SER A 403 16.06 -5.23 15.90
N GLU A 404 15.91 -6.50 16.27
CA GLU A 404 15.54 -7.57 15.33
C GLU A 404 14.15 -7.36 14.73
N ILE A 405 13.14 -6.98 15.53
CA ILE A 405 11.78 -6.73 15.04
C ILE A 405 11.72 -5.52 14.11
N VAL A 406 12.33 -4.40 14.52
CA VAL A 406 12.37 -3.18 13.70
C VAL A 406 13.14 -3.43 12.42
N SER A 407 14.29 -4.09 12.48
CA SER A 407 15.10 -4.42 11.30
C SER A 407 14.35 -5.32 10.32
N ASN A 408 13.60 -6.31 10.83
CA ASN A 408 12.76 -7.16 10.00
C ASN A 408 11.60 -6.38 9.34
N ALA A 409 10.98 -5.45 10.07
CA ALA A 409 9.90 -4.63 9.55
C ALA A 409 10.34 -3.77 8.34
N ILE A 410 11.59 -3.28 8.35
CA ILE A 410 12.15 -2.44 7.28
C ILE A 410 13.00 -3.19 6.25
N ALA A 411 13.14 -4.51 6.35
CA ALA A 411 14.12 -5.26 5.58
C ALA A 411 13.92 -5.17 4.05
N SER A 412 12.67 -5.04 3.60
CA SER A 412 12.36 -4.80 2.18
C SER A 412 12.79 -3.41 1.73
N ASP A 413 12.52 -2.40 2.55
CA ASP A 413 12.68 -0.97 2.23
C ASP A 413 14.15 -0.56 2.28
N LEU A 414 14.89 -1.14 3.23
CA LEU A 414 16.33 -0.95 3.34
C LEU A 414 17.06 -1.41 2.06
N LYS A 415 16.58 -2.48 1.40
CA LYS A 415 17.18 -2.99 0.15
C LYS A 415 16.99 -2.04 -1.03
N ILE A 416 15.86 -1.34 -1.08
CA ILE A 416 15.53 -0.38 -2.15
C ILE A 416 15.83 1.07 -1.74
N ALA A 417 16.36 1.29 -0.53
CA ALA A 417 16.66 2.59 0.05
C ALA A 417 15.45 3.54 0.12
N ASP A 418 14.27 2.99 0.45
CA ASP A 418 13.01 3.73 0.58
C ASP A 418 12.87 4.30 2.01
N ILE A 419 13.38 5.51 2.20
CA ILE A 419 13.51 6.18 3.51
C ILE A 419 12.13 6.47 4.13
N ASP A 420 11.14 6.75 3.29
CA ASP A 420 9.77 7.07 3.67
C ASP A 420 9.08 5.88 4.35
N TRP A 421 9.08 4.74 3.67
CA TRP A 421 8.54 3.50 4.23
C TRP A 421 9.36 2.96 5.39
N MET A 422 10.68 3.14 5.39
CA MET A 422 11.53 2.82 6.53
C MET A 422 11.08 3.58 7.78
N CYS A 423 10.74 4.87 7.68
CA CYS A 423 10.28 5.67 8.80
C CYS A 423 8.96 5.13 9.38
N ILE A 424 7.96 4.91 8.52
CA ILE A 424 6.63 4.43 8.90
C ILE A 424 6.72 3.05 9.57
N ARG A 425 7.36 2.08 8.89
CA ARG A 425 7.46 0.70 9.39
C ARG A 425 8.30 0.60 10.66
N SER A 426 9.22 1.52 10.87
CA SER A 426 9.97 1.58 12.13
C SER A 426 9.09 1.96 13.31
N ALA A 427 8.22 2.95 13.14
CA ALA A 427 7.24 3.32 14.16
C ALA A 427 6.28 2.14 14.45
N GLU A 428 5.77 1.49 13.42
CA GLU A 428 4.90 0.30 13.55
C GLU A 428 5.61 -0.90 14.19
N GLY A 429 6.88 -1.11 13.86
CA GLY A 429 7.73 -2.15 14.44
C GLY A 429 7.95 -1.94 15.95
N ILE A 430 8.13 -0.68 16.39
CA ILE A 430 8.21 -0.33 17.81
C ILE A 430 6.89 -0.65 18.52
N ASP A 431 5.74 -0.25 17.96
CA ASP A 431 4.43 -0.55 18.57
C ASP A 431 4.22 -2.06 18.70
N THR A 432 4.51 -2.81 17.64
CA THR A 432 4.40 -4.28 17.63
C THR A 432 5.23 -4.91 18.75
N TYR A 433 6.48 -4.47 18.91
CA TYR A 433 7.36 -4.95 19.97
C TYR A 433 6.84 -4.59 21.38
N LEU A 434 6.45 -3.34 21.61
CA LEU A 434 5.98 -2.89 22.93
C LEU A 434 4.68 -3.58 23.33
N ASN A 435 3.77 -3.80 22.38
CA ASN A 435 2.54 -4.54 22.60
C ASN A 435 2.83 -6.00 23.01
N MET A 436 3.75 -6.65 22.29
CA MET A 436 4.21 -8.01 22.61
C MET A 436 4.83 -8.08 24.02
N LEU A 437 5.70 -7.13 24.37
CA LEU A 437 6.32 -7.06 25.70
C LEU A 437 5.29 -6.93 26.81
N ARG A 438 4.30 -6.05 26.60
CA ARG A 438 3.24 -5.79 27.58
C ARG A 438 2.35 -7.02 27.80
N TYR A 439 2.11 -7.82 26.75
CA TYR A 439 1.29 -9.04 26.83
C TYR A 439 2.01 -10.23 27.49
N GLN A 440 3.31 -10.41 27.23
CA GLN A 440 4.09 -11.53 27.79
C GLN A 440 4.15 -11.52 29.33
N GLN A 441 4.09 -10.36 29.98
CA GLN A 441 4.14 -10.27 31.44
C GLN A 441 2.85 -10.76 32.13
N ASP A 442 1.70 -10.72 31.44
CA ASP A 442 0.42 -11.14 32.00
C ASP A 442 0.36 -12.67 32.14
N LEU A 443 0.91 -13.40 31.15
CA LEU A 443 1.06 -14.86 31.19
C LEU A 443 2.08 -15.32 32.27
N GLY A 444 3.15 -14.54 32.50
CA GLY A 444 4.17 -14.87 33.50
C GLY A 444 3.73 -14.71 34.97
N LYS A 445 2.64 -13.98 35.26
CA LYS A 445 2.10 -13.82 36.62
C LYS A 445 1.14 -14.93 37.05
N GLU A 446 0.52 -15.64 36.11
CA GLU A 446 -0.33 -16.79 36.43
C GLU A 446 0.47 -18.04 36.85
N GLU A 447 1.73 -18.18 36.42
CA GLU A 447 2.57 -19.32 36.83
C GLU A 447 3.24 -19.13 38.21
N ILE A 448 3.56 -17.89 38.61
CA ILE A 448 4.27 -17.62 39.88
C ILE A 448 3.30 -17.56 41.08
N SER A 449 2.00 -17.30 40.84
CA SER A 449 0.98 -17.22 41.89
C SER A 449 0.35 -18.57 42.28
N ASN A 450 0.65 -19.65 41.55
CA ASN A 450 0.02 -20.96 41.73
C ASN A 450 0.85 -22.01 42.50
N SER A 451 1.86 -21.61 43.27
CA SER A 451 2.61 -22.54 44.16
C SER A 451 2.32 -22.40 45.66
N ALA A 452 1.30 -21.64 46.07
CA ALA A 452 0.88 -21.56 47.47
C ALA A 452 -0.62 -21.89 47.65
N SER A 453 -0.85 -23.08 48.19
CA SER A 453 -2.08 -23.61 48.82
C SER A 453 -3.39 -23.54 48.03
N PHE A 454 -3.76 -24.71 47.53
CA PHE A 454 -5.11 -25.14 47.22
C PHE A 454 -5.98 -25.12 48.48
N ASN A 455 -7.04 -24.29 48.51
CA ASN A 455 -8.38 -24.65 49.00
C ASN A 455 -9.33 -23.43 49.05
N GLY A 456 -10.52 -23.62 48.47
CA GLY A 456 -11.76 -23.10 49.07
C GLY A 456 -12.26 -21.73 48.62
N ASP A 457 -13.31 -21.79 47.80
CA ASP A 457 -14.49 -20.91 47.79
C ASP A 457 -14.45 -19.50 47.16
N SER A 458 -15.08 -19.49 45.98
CA SER A 458 -16.15 -18.56 45.59
C SER A 458 -15.82 -17.06 45.55
N LYS A 459 -15.61 -16.56 44.33
CA LYS A 459 -16.65 -15.88 43.55
C LYS A 459 -16.01 -15.40 42.25
N ASN A 460 -16.06 -16.26 41.23
CA ASN A 460 -15.80 -15.82 39.86
C ASN A 460 -16.85 -14.77 39.50
N LYS A 461 -16.46 -13.50 39.60
CA LYS A 461 -17.13 -12.43 38.88
C LYS A 461 -16.80 -12.68 37.41
N ILE A 462 -17.69 -13.42 36.74
CA ILE A 462 -17.57 -13.76 35.32
C ILE A 462 -17.43 -12.43 34.59
N LYS A 463 -16.22 -12.14 34.08
CA LYS A 463 -16.00 -11.03 33.16
C LYS A 463 -16.86 -11.33 31.94
N GLU A 464 -17.73 -10.40 31.59
CA GLU A 464 -18.62 -10.56 30.44
C GLU A 464 -17.77 -10.91 29.21
N PRO A 465 -18.16 -11.94 28.44
CA PRO A 465 -17.40 -12.34 27.27
C PRO A 465 -17.25 -11.14 26.33
N HIS A 466 -16.06 -10.98 25.76
CA HIS A 466 -15.74 -9.95 24.77
C HIS A 466 -16.85 -9.85 23.73
N PHE A 467 -17.23 -8.63 23.30
CA PHE A 467 -18.36 -8.40 22.39
C PHE A 467 -18.31 -9.30 21.14
N LEU A 468 -17.12 -9.52 20.58
CA LEU A 468 -16.91 -10.46 19.46
C LEU A 468 -17.32 -11.90 19.79
N PHE A 469 -17.07 -12.38 21.01
CA PHE A 469 -17.48 -13.71 21.46
C PHE A 469 -19.00 -13.79 21.68
N GLN A 470 -19.61 -12.78 22.31
CA GLN A 470 -21.06 -12.69 22.44
C GLN A 470 -21.75 -12.62 21.07
N PHE A 471 -21.16 -11.86 20.14
CA PHE A 471 -21.62 -11.72 18.76
C PHE A 471 -21.51 -13.05 18.00
N PHE A 472 -20.38 -13.74 18.06
CA PHE A 472 -20.22 -15.06 17.43
C PHE A 472 -21.18 -16.10 18.03
N PHE A 473 -21.41 -16.06 19.35
CA PHE A 473 -22.35 -16.95 20.02
C PHE A 473 -23.80 -16.65 19.60
N MET A 474 -24.19 -15.37 19.54
CA MET A 474 -25.49 -14.95 19.00
C MET A 474 -25.65 -15.30 17.52
N LEU A 475 -24.61 -15.12 16.71
CA LEU A 475 -24.60 -15.42 15.29
C LEU A 475 -24.77 -16.93 15.05
N MET A 476 -24.09 -17.77 15.84
CA MET A 476 -24.26 -19.22 15.75
C MET A 476 -25.63 -19.67 16.27
N PHE A 477 -26.16 -19.05 17.31
CA PHE A 477 -27.53 -19.29 17.76
C PHE A 477 -28.54 -18.87 16.67
N PHE A 478 -28.31 -17.73 16.03
CA PHE A 478 -29.11 -17.22 14.92
C PHE A 478 -29.04 -18.15 13.70
N VAL A 479 -27.86 -18.64 13.30
CA VAL A 479 -27.71 -19.62 12.21
C VAL A 479 -28.42 -20.93 12.54
N THR A 480 -28.36 -21.37 13.81
CA THR A 480 -29.10 -22.57 14.26
C THR A 480 -30.61 -22.34 14.22
N TRP A 481 -31.07 -21.13 14.57
CA TRP A 481 -32.48 -20.74 14.56
C TRP A 481 -33.01 -20.58 13.12
N VAL A 482 -32.22 -19.95 12.24
CA VAL A 482 -32.50 -19.82 10.80
C VAL A 482 -32.50 -21.20 10.13
N GLY A 483 -31.57 -22.10 10.47
CA GLY A 483 -31.56 -23.48 9.98
C GLY A 483 -32.81 -24.27 10.41
N LEU A 484 -33.31 -24.02 11.63
CA LEU A 484 -34.52 -24.64 12.17
C LEU A 484 -35.79 -24.13 11.44
N ILE A 485 -35.85 -22.84 11.10
CA ILE A 485 -36.99 -22.21 10.43
C ILE A 485 -36.98 -22.43 8.91
N ALA A 486 -35.79 -22.43 8.29
CA ALA A 486 -35.63 -22.59 6.84
C ALA A 486 -35.80 -24.04 6.35
N GLY A 487 -35.97 -25.01 7.27
CA GLY A 487 -36.10 -26.43 6.92
C GLY A 487 -34.80 -27.07 6.42
N GLU A 488 -33.68 -26.36 6.48
CA GLU A 488 -32.36 -26.88 6.11
C GLU A 488 -31.69 -27.54 7.31
N GLY A 489 -32.02 -28.82 7.54
CA GLY A 489 -31.51 -29.61 8.67
C GLY A 489 -29.97 -29.65 8.78
N ILE A 490 -29.25 -29.36 7.70
CA ILE A 490 -27.77 -29.33 7.66
C ILE A 490 -27.20 -28.28 8.61
N LEU A 491 -27.76 -27.05 8.60
CA LEU A 491 -27.29 -25.95 9.44
C LEU A 491 -27.63 -26.19 10.92
N PHE A 492 -28.76 -26.84 11.19
CA PHE A 492 -29.18 -27.21 12.53
C PHE A 492 -28.23 -28.23 13.18
N PHE A 493 -27.90 -29.32 12.48
CA PHE A 493 -26.98 -30.33 13.01
C PHE A 493 -25.56 -29.79 13.17
N TYR A 494 -25.12 -28.89 12.29
CA TYR A 494 -23.79 -28.28 12.39
C TYR A 494 -23.67 -27.39 13.63
N GLY A 495 -24.67 -26.54 13.89
CA GLY A 495 -24.73 -25.74 15.12
C GLY A 495 -24.78 -26.60 16.38
N LEU A 496 -25.58 -27.68 16.36
CA LEU A 496 -25.72 -28.58 17.51
C LEU A 496 -24.44 -29.35 17.85
N ILE A 497 -23.75 -29.90 16.84
CA ILE A 497 -22.48 -30.62 17.02
C ILE A 497 -21.39 -29.66 17.50
N PHE A 498 -21.36 -28.42 17.00
CA PHE A 498 -20.41 -27.40 17.46
C PHE A 498 -20.64 -27.03 18.94
N ILE A 499 -21.90 -26.83 19.37
CA ILE A 499 -22.25 -26.55 20.76
C ILE A 499 -21.85 -27.72 21.67
N VAL A 500 -22.17 -28.96 21.27
CA VAL A 500 -21.77 -30.17 22.02
C VAL A 500 -20.25 -30.30 22.10
N GLY A 501 -19.53 -29.97 21.02
CA GLY A 501 -18.06 -29.92 20.99
C GLY A 501 -17.48 -28.90 21.98
N GLN A 502 -18.08 -27.71 22.10
CA GLN A 502 -17.65 -26.70 23.09
C GLN A 502 -17.96 -27.11 24.54
N ILE A 503 -19.06 -27.84 24.78
CA ILE A 503 -19.40 -28.38 26.11
C ILE A 503 -18.45 -29.53 26.48
N LEU A 504 -18.07 -30.38 25.52
CA LEU A 504 -17.06 -31.43 25.75
C LEU A 504 -15.68 -30.83 26.02
N ARG A 505 -15.29 -29.77 25.30
CA ARG A 505 -14.06 -29.00 25.56
C ARG A 505 -13.98 -28.50 27.01
N SER A 506 -15.09 -28.02 27.58
CA SER A 506 -15.10 -27.54 28.96
C SER A 506 -14.95 -28.65 30.01
N LYS A 507 -15.00 -29.93 29.62
CA LYS A 507 -14.95 -31.08 30.53
C LYS A 507 -13.78 -32.04 30.29
N VAL A 508 -13.13 -32.00 29.13
CA VAL A 508 -12.13 -33.00 28.72
C VAL A 508 -10.87 -32.31 28.19
N THR A 509 -9.82 -32.25 29.01
CA THR A 509 -8.48 -31.74 28.67
C THR A 509 -7.62 -32.87 28.10
N ILE A 510 -7.71 -33.15 26.79
CA ILE A 510 -6.94 -34.23 26.14
C ILE A 510 -5.88 -33.72 25.13
N LEU A 511 -5.92 -32.45 24.70
CA LEU A 511 -4.94 -31.91 23.73
C LEU A 511 -4.43 -30.53 24.19
N ASN A 512 -3.11 -30.43 24.40
CA ASN A 512 -2.46 -29.25 24.99
C ASN A 512 -1.87 -28.27 23.96
N ASP A 513 -2.01 -28.51 22.65
CA ASP A 513 -1.31 -27.72 21.63
C ASP A 513 -2.25 -26.89 20.75
N SER A 514 -2.15 -25.56 20.94
CA SER A 514 -2.73 -24.46 20.16
C SER A 514 -4.29 -24.42 20.03
N PRO A 515 -4.95 -23.31 20.43
CA PRO A 515 -6.40 -23.14 20.26
C PRO A 515 -6.89 -23.28 18.82
N ASN A 516 -6.02 -22.95 17.86
CA ASN A 516 -6.36 -22.93 16.44
C ASN A 516 -6.38 -24.34 15.83
N LEU A 517 -5.47 -25.24 16.23
CA LEU A 517 -5.45 -26.61 15.70
C LEU A 517 -6.68 -27.40 16.17
N TYR A 518 -7.06 -27.26 17.44
CA TYR A 518 -8.27 -27.92 17.98
C TYR A 518 -9.54 -27.45 17.30
N ASN A 519 -9.73 -26.13 17.15
CA ASN A 519 -10.90 -25.59 16.44
C ASN A 519 -10.95 -26.06 14.99
N THR A 520 -9.80 -26.13 14.33
CA THR A 520 -9.71 -26.63 12.95
C THR A 520 -10.13 -28.10 12.88
N VAL A 521 -9.58 -28.96 13.75
CA VAL A 521 -9.92 -30.39 13.80
C VAL A 521 -11.40 -30.60 14.16
N LEU A 522 -11.95 -29.83 15.09
CA LEU A 522 -13.36 -29.93 15.49
C LEU A 522 -14.31 -29.50 14.35
N ILE A 523 -13.96 -28.45 13.61
CA ILE A 523 -14.72 -28.00 12.43
C ILE A 523 -14.71 -29.09 11.36
N PHE A 524 -13.56 -29.71 11.07
CA PHE A 524 -13.47 -30.81 10.12
C PHE A 524 -14.28 -32.04 10.56
N LEU A 525 -14.20 -32.41 11.84
CA LEU A 525 -14.92 -33.56 12.38
C LEU A 525 -16.43 -33.33 12.40
N ALA A 526 -16.87 -32.11 12.74
CA ALA A 526 -18.27 -31.70 12.67
C ALA A 526 -18.80 -31.70 11.23
N ALA A 527 -18.02 -31.22 10.26
CA ALA A 527 -18.39 -31.23 8.85
C ALA A 527 -18.56 -32.68 8.31
N ILE A 528 -17.64 -33.58 8.67
CA ILE A 528 -17.71 -35.00 8.29
C ILE A 528 -18.94 -35.66 8.91
N LEU A 529 -19.20 -35.41 10.20
CA LEU A 529 -20.31 -36.02 10.92
C LEU A 529 -21.67 -35.49 10.42
N CYS A 530 -21.76 -34.19 10.10
CA CYS A 530 -22.91 -33.61 9.40
C CYS A 530 -23.13 -34.25 8.05
N TYR A 531 -22.09 -34.44 7.24
CA TYR A 531 -22.21 -35.08 5.93
C TYR A 531 -22.78 -36.51 6.05
N LEU A 532 -22.28 -37.30 7.01
CA LEU A 532 -22.77 -38.66 7.25
C LEU A 532 -24.22 -38.69 7.72
N ILE A 533 -24.60 -37.80 8.65
CA ILE A 533 -25.97 -37.68 9.15
C ILE A 533 -26.92 -37.28 8.03
N VAL A 534 -26.54 -36.30 7.21
CA VAL A 534 -27.35 -35.81 6.08
C VAL A 534 -27.49 -36.88 4.99
N SER A 535 -26.41 -37.62 4.70
CA SER A 535 -26.44 -38.78 3.79
C SER A 535 -27.38 -39.88 4.30
N PHE A 536 -27.38 -40.14 5.61
CA PHE A 536 -28.27 -41.10 6.25
C PHE A 536 -29.74 -40.66 6.20
N PHE A 537 -30.06 -39.41 6.52
CA PHE A 537 -31.44 -38.89 6.47
C PHE A 537 -31.96 -38.71 5.04
N ARG A 538 -31.10 -38.42 4.05
CA ARG A 538 -31.45 -38.46 2.63
C ARG A 538 -31.83 -39.87 2.16
N LYS A 539 -31.17 -40.90 2.68
CA LYS A 539 -31.54 -42.31 2.43
C LYS A 539 -32.90 -42.70 3.04
N ILE A 540 -33.34 -42.00 4.10
CA ILE A 540 -34.60 -42.26 4.80
C ILE A 540 -35.78 -41.47 4.18
N GLY A 541 -35.54 -40.63 3.17
CA GLY A 541 -36.60 -39.99 2.37
C GLY A 541 -37.09 -38.63 2.90
N TRP A 542 -36.34 -37.98 3.79
CA TRP A 542 -36.72 -36.69 4.38
C TRP A 542 -36.11 -35.51 3.61
N ALA A 543 -36.67 -35.20 2.43
CA ALA A 543 -36.62 -33.87 1.81
C ALA A 543 -37.50 -33.83 0.54
N SER A 544 -38.80 -33.58 0.71
CA SER A 544 -39.60 -32.96 -0.34
C SER A 544 -40.50 -31.90 0.30
N LYS A 545 -40.39 -30.66 -0.21
CA LYS A 545 -41.04 -29.40 0.21
C LYS A 545 -40.40 -28.64 1.38
N VAL A 546 -39.66 -27.57 1.04
CA VAL A 546 -39.96 -26.18 1.47
C VAL A 546 -39.35 -25.24 0.43
N SER A 547 -40.20 -24.53 -0.33
CA SER A 547 -39.83 -23.26 -0.95
C SER A 547 -41.07 -22.35 -0.99
N SER A 548 -40.80 -21.04 -0.97
CA SER A 548 -41.70 -19.88 -1.15
C SER A 548 -42.36 -19.27 0.10
N GLY A 549 -42.06 -17.98 0.30
CA GLY A 549 -42.86 -17.08 1.12
C GLY A 549 -42.04 -16.05 1.89
N THR A 550 -41.71 -14.93 1.24
CA THR A 550 -41.82 -13.54 1.79
C THR A 550 -41.08 -12.55 0.89
N GLN A 551 -41.76 -12.04 -0.15
CA GLN A 551 -41.49 -10.71 -0.70
C GLN A 551 -42.73 -9.86 -0.45
N GLY A 552 -42.52 -8.65 0.06
CA GLY A 552 -43.52 -7.60 0.11
C GLY A 552 -43.68 -7.00 1.49
N PHE A 553 -42.76 -6.11 1.88
CA PHE A 553 -43.08 -5.01 2.81
C PHE A 553 -42.06 -3.87 2.59
N PHE A 554 -42.61 -2.68 2.31
CA PHE A 554 -41.99 -1.35 2.14
C PHE A 554 -41.60 -0.90 0.72
N THR A 555 -42.62 -0.38 0.01
CA THR A 555 -42.47 0.84 -0.80
C THR A 555 -43.01 2.04 0.01
N PRO A 556 -42.43 3.24 -0.20
CA PRO A 556 -43.29 4.32 -0.66
C PRO A 556 -42.72 5.01 -1.90
N SER A 557 -43.61 5.28 -2.85
CA SER A 557 -43.38 6.10 -4.02
C SER A 557 -43.57 7.58 -3.70
N SER A 558 -42.64 8.43 -4.11
CA SER A 558 -42.95 9.81 -4.51
C SER A 558 -42.01 10.27 -5.63
N SER A 559 -42.67 10.70 -6.70
CA SER A 559 -42.19 11.16 -7.99
C SER A 559 -41.43 12.49 -7.95
N GLY A 560 -40.30 12.56 -8.67
CA GLY A 560 -39.66 13.80 -9.10
C GLY A 560 -39.04 13.57 -10.48
N SER A 561 -39.70 14.08 -11.51
CA SER A 561 -39.25 14.02 -12.90
C SER A 561 -38.26 15.15 -13.18
N SER A 562 -37.04 14.81 -13.59
CA SER A 562 -36.13 15.71 -14.30
C SER A 562 -35.65 15.04 -15.58
N SER A 563 -36.11 15.56 -16.70
CA SER A 563 -35.71 15.19 -18.05
C SER A 563 -34.30 15.71 -18.34
N SER A 564 -33.34 14.82 -18.57
CA SER A 564 -32.08 15.13 -19.25
C SER A 564 -32.03 14.37 -20.58
N SER A 565 -32.00 15.14 -21.65
CA SER A 565 -31.89 14.73 -23.05
C SER A 565 -30.68 13.83 -23.30
N GLY A 566 -30.94 12.61 -23.74
CA GLY A 566 -29.91 11.67 -24.17
C GLY A 566 -29.34 12.05 -25.54
N TYR A 567 -28.05 12.35 -25.59
CA TYR A 567 -27.27 12.23 -26.82
C TYR A 567 -26.98 10.75 -27.05
N ARG A 568 -27.54 10.19 -28.12
CA ARG A 568 -27.15 8.87 -28.62
C ARG A 568 -25.87 9.03 -29.43
N SER A 569 -24.74 8.54 -28.91
CA SER A 569 -23.57 8.19 -29.72
C SER A 569 -23.59 6.69 -29.98
N SER A 570 -23.44 6.34 -31.25
CA SER A 570 -23.35 4.99 -31.78
C SER A 570 -22.20 4.21 -31.14
N SER A 571 -22.51 3.09 -30.48
CA SER A 571 -21.53 2.18 -29.90
C SER A 571 -20.76 1.41 -30.98
N SER A 572 -19.52 1.82 -31.25
CA SER A 572 -18.48 0.84 -31.56
C SER A 572 -18.19 0.09 -30.27
N SER A 573 -18.44 -1.22 -30.22
CA SER A 573 -18.22 -2.02 -29.01
C SER A 573 -16.75 -1.94 -28.60
N TYR A 574 -16.46 -1.23 -27.50
CA TYR A 574 -15.13 -1.25 -26.89
C TYR A 574 -14.91 -2.66 -26.34
N SER A 575 -13.77 -3.26 -26.63
CA SER A 575 -13.49 -4.66 -26.25
C SER A 575 -12.02 -4.84 -25.93
N GLY A 576 -11.70 -5.71 -24.99
CA GLY A 576 -10.32 -6.08 -24.72
C GLY A 576 -9.69 -6.84 -25.89
N GLY A 577 -8.38 -6.66 -26.06
CA GLY A 577 -7.62 -7.20 -27.18
C GLY A 577 -7.14 -8.65 -26.99
N GLY A 578 -7.46 -9.30 -25.86
CA GLY A 578 -7.07 -10.69 -25.60
C GLY A 578 -5.85 -10.90 -24.68
N GLY A 579 -5.34 -9.86 -24.03
CA GLY A 579 -4.14 -9.93 -23.19
C GLY A 579 -4.33 -10.70 -21.89
N ARG A 580 -3.20 -11.11 -21.29
CA ARG A 580 -3.13 -11.87 -20.04
C ARG A 580 -2.70 -10.98 -18.87
N SER A 581 -3.27 -11.21 -17.70
CA SER A 581 -2.70 -10.67 -16.46
C SER A 581 -1.36 -11.35 -16.20
N GLY A 582 -0.36 -10.58 -15.75
CA GLY A 582 0.94 -11.12 -15.36
C GLY A 582 0.99 -11.62 -13.91
N GLY A 583 -0.01 -11.27 -13.09
CA GLY A 583 0.02 -11.45 -11.63
C GLY A 583 0.74 -10.31 -10.90
N GLY A 584 1.43 -9.42 -11.63
CA GLY A 584 1.99 -8.18 -11.11
C GLY A 584 0.96 -7.08 -10.82
N GLY A 585 1.41 -6.06 -10.08
CA GLY A 585 0.61 -4.94 -9.61
C GLY A 585 0.66 -4.76 -8.09
N ALA A 586 -0.12 -3.82 -7.59
CA ALA A 586 -0.15 -3.49 -6.17
C ALA A 586 -1.55 -3.15 -5.70
N SER A 587 -1.80 -3.39 -4.41
CA SER A 587 -3.03 -2.99 -3.74
C SER A 587 -2.76 -2.01 -2.59
N GLY A 588 -3.79 -1.26 -2.23
CA GLY A 588 -3.78 -0.38 -1.08
C GLY A 588 -5.17 -0.24 -0.49
N SER A 589 -5.23 0.24 0.75
CA SER A 589 -6.46 0.48 1.49
C SER A 589 -6.37 1.76 2.29
N TRP A 590 -7.51 2.44 2.52
CA TRP A 590 -7.53 3.73 3.22
C TRP A 590 -8.52 3.84 4.37
#